data_AF-A0A7X7HNM2-F1
#
_entry.id   AF-A0A7X7HNM2-F1
#
_cell.length_a   1.000
_cell.length_b   1.000
_cell.length_c   1.000
_cell.angle_alpha   90.00
_cell.angle_beta   90.00
_cell.angle_gamma   90.00
#
_symmetry.space_group_name_H-M   'P 1'
#
loop_
_entity.id
_entity.type
_entity.pdbx_description
1 polymer ?
#
loop_
_entity_poly.entity_id
_entity_poly.type
_entity_poly.pdbx_seq_one_letter_code
_entity_poly.pdbx_strand_id
1 'polypeptide(L)' 'MIIPFYQVDAFTHGPFTGNPAAVCVLTEPVTVETMQKIAMENNLSET' A
#
# COMPACT_ATOMS: atom_id res chain seq x y z
N MET A 1 4.35 2.15 -16.30
CA MET A 1 5.04 1.40 -15.23
C MET A 1 3.99 0.56 -14.53
N ILE A 2 4.28 -0.71 -14.26
CA ILE A 2 3.41 -1.58 -13.46
C ILE A 2 4.00 -1.61 -12.04
N ILE A 3 3.18 -1.30 -11.04
CA ILE A 3 3.59 -1.32 -9.63
C ILE A 3 2.90 -2.52 -8.97
N PRO A 4 3.65 -3.52 -8.48
CA PRO A 4 3.08 -4.61 -7.71
C PRO A 4 2.36 -4.08 -6.46
N PHE A 5 1.15 -4.57 -6.22
CA PHE A 5 0.31 -4.15 -5.10
C PHE A 5 -0.08 -5.36 -4.25
N TYR A 6 0.12 -5.23 -2.95
CA TYR A 6 -0.35 -6.18 -1.95
C TYR A 6 -1.12 -5.43 -0.88
N GLN A 7 -2.29 -5.91 -0.52
CA GLN A 7 -3.00 -5.42 0.66
C GLN A 7 -2.79 -6.42 1.80
N VAL A 8 -2.41 -5.91 2.97
CA VAL A 8 -2.20 -6.68 4.18
C VAL A 8 -3.03 -6.09 5.32
N ASP A 9 -3.62 -6.96 6.12
CA ASP A 9 -4.30 -6.58 7.35
C ASP A 9 -3.29 -6.73 8.51
N ALA A 10 -2.77 -5.61 9.00
CA ALA A 10 -1.79 -5.58 10.08
C ALA A 10 -2.44 -5.81 11.46
N PHE A 11 -1.66 -6.36 12.39
CA PHE A 11 -2.07 -6.62 13.79
C PHE A 11 -3.26 -7.59 13.92
N THR A 12 -3.37 -8.54 13.01
CA THR A 12 -4.40 -9.59 13.06
C THR A 12 -3.89 -10.94 12.55
N HIS A 13 -4.71 -11.98 12.66
CA HIS A 13 -4.46 -13.34 12.18
C HIS A 13 -5.42 -13.78 11.07
N GLY A 14 -6.34 -12.91 10.65
CA GLY A 14 -7.31 -13.23 9.59
C GLY A 14 -7.73 -12.00 8.80
N PRO A 15 -8.32 -12.19 7.61
CA PRO A 15 -8.76 -11.09 6.76
C PRO A 15 -9.90 -10.29 7.40
N PHE A 16 -10.08 -9.05 6.95
CA PHE A 16 -11.16 -8.14 7.36
C PHE A 16 -11.12 -7.74 8.83
N THR A 17 -9.94 -7.77 9.45
CA THR A 17 -9.71 -7.38 10.84
C THR A 17 -8.37 -6.65 10.95
N GLY A 18 -8.08 -5.99 12.07
CA GLY A 18 -6.82 -5.23 12.21
C GLY A 18 -6.82 -3.93 11.38
N ASN A 19 -5.63 -3.50 10.93
CA ASN A 19 -5.46 -2.29 10.12
C ASN A 19 -5.08 -2.63 8.67
N PRO A 20 -5.93 -2.35 7.67
CA PRO A 20 -5.59 -2.56 6.27
C PRO A 20 -4.52 -1.56 5.81
N ALA A 21 -3.45 -2.07 5.21
CA ALA A 21 -2.37 -1.29 4.63
C ALA A 21 -2.03 -1.80 3.23
N ALA A 22 -1.67 -0.89 2.33
CA ALA A 22 -1.10 -1.25 1.05
C ALA A 22 0.43 -1.37 1.16
N VAL A 23 1.00 -2.27 0.37
CA VAL A 23 2.44 -2.46 0.24
C VAL A 23 2.79 -2.55 -1.24
N CYS A 24 3.57 -1.56 -1.71
CA CYS A 24 4.10 -1.53 -3.07
C CYS A 24 5.59 -1.89 -3.08
N VAL A 25 5.93 -3.08 -3.59
CA VAL A 25 7.32 -3.53 -3.68
C VAL A 25 7.94 -3.01 -4.99
N LEU A 26 8.86 -2.06 -4.86
CA LEU A 26 9.48 -1.38 -5.99
C LEU A 26 10.91 -1.89 -6.24
N THR A 27 11.28 -2.09 -7.51
CA THR A 27 12.67 -2.40 -7.90
C THR A 27 13.57 -1.17 -7.88
N GLU A 28 12.97 0.01 -8.04
CA GLU A 28 13.64 1.32 -8.02
C GLU A 28 12.76 2.33 -7.27
N PRO A 29 13.36 3.34 -6.59
CA PRO A 29 12.58 4.37 -5.91
C PRO A 29 11.71 5.18 -6.89
N VAL A 30 10.52 5.56 -6.46
CA VAL A 30 9.66 6.54 -7.16
C VAL A 30 9.71 7.88 -6.44
N THR A 31 9.26 8.94 -7.10
CA THR A 31 9.23 10.27 -6.49
C THR A 31 8.20 10.33 -5.36
N VAL A 32 8.43 11.21 -4.38
CA VAL A 32 7.47 11.45 -3.27
C VAL A 32 6.08 11.80 -3.79
N GLU A 33 6.00 12.56 -4.88
CA GLU A 33 4.72 12.95 -5.49
C GLU A 33 4.00 11.74 -6.10
N THR A 34 4.74 10.80 -6.69
CA THR A 34 4.18 9.52 -7.14
C THR A 34 3.73 8.67 -5.96
N MET A 35 4.52 8.59 -4.87
CA MET A 35 4.11 7.88 -3.64
C MET A 35 2.78 8.43 -3.10
N GLN A 36 2.65 9.75 -3.03
CA GLN A 36 1.43 10.41 -2.56
C GLN A 36 0.22 10.08 -3.44
N LYS A 37 0.40 10.09 -4.77
CA LYS A 37 -0.67 9.72 -5.72
C LYS A 37 -1.10 8.27 -5.55
N ILE A 38 -0.16 7.35 -5.34
CA ILE A 38 -0.46 5.93 -5.11
C ILE A 38 -1.24 5.76 -3.79
N ALA A 39 -0.80 6.40 -2.71
CA ALA A 39 -1.49 6.35 -1.42
C ALA A 39 -2.94 6.89 -1.52
N MET A 40 -3.12 8.01 -2.23
CA MET A 40 -4.45 8.60 -2.46
C MET A 40 -5.36 7.70 -3.30
N GLU A 41 -4.83 7.04 -4.33
CA GLU A 41 -5.61 6.13 -5.19
C GLU A 41 -6.09 4.91 -4.41
N ASN A 42 -5.24 4.32 -3.56
CA ASN A 42 -5.60 3.15 -2.76
C ASN A 42 -6.55 3.49 -1.60
N ASN A 43 -6.51 4.74 -1.11
CA ASN A 43 -7.39 5.27 -0.07
C ASN A 43 -7.47 4.39 1.20
N LEU A 44 -6.33 3.81 1.58
CA LEU A 44 -6.16 3.10 2.86
C LEU A 44 -5.53 4.05 3.89
N SER A 45 -5.55 3.65 5.17
CA SER A 45 -4.90 4.40 6.25
C SER A 45 -3.44 4.73 5.93
N GLU A 46 -2.72 3.74 5.37
CA GLU A 46 -1.34 3.87 4.93
C GLU A 46 -1.06 3.03 3.66
N THR A 47 -0.02 3.43 2.92
CA THR A 47 0.46 2.79 1.68
C THR A 47 1.97 2.91 1.57
#